data_AF-A0A0B3AEW4-F1
#
_entry.id   AF-A0A0B3AEW4-F1
#
_cell.length_a   1.000
_cell.length_b   1.000
_cell.length_c   1.000
_cell.angle_alpha   90.00
_cell.angle_beta   90.00
_cell.angle_gamma   90.00
#
_symmetry.space_group_name_H-M   'P 1'
#
loop_
_entity.id
_entity.type
_entity.pdbx_description
1 polymer ?
#
loop_
_entity_poly.entity_id
_entity_poly.type
_entity_poly.pdbx_seq_one_letter_code
_entity_poly.pdbx_strand_id
1 'polypeptide(L)'
;MTQYLMRKERDSENLKNAIKNYEPLWFNVRPFSLGNAKTKVSEDLLGKKFNFLFLDGLKFSSDRDLICLPLKDYKFGFKTEYQNKNGSRIYPYYDDPNDPSMPEVYQSVLRNVIDDLLVEINFKGKIKLEMELYTNRRKYWKVSK
;
A
#
# COMPACT_ATOMS: atom_id res chain seq x y z
N MET A 1 8.51 14.46 -1.97
CA MET A 1 7.60 13.58 -1.21
C MET A 1 7.88 12.16 -1.72
N THR A 2 8.22 11.19 -0.87
CA THR A 2 8.84 9.92 -1.33
C THR A 2 7.86 8.82 -1.73
N GLN A 3 6.58 9.16 -1.85
CA GLN A 3 5.47 8.22 -1.94
C GLN A 3 4.39 8.81 -2.83
N TYR A 4 3.75 7.96 -3.64
CA TYR A 4 2.62 8.36 -4.48
C TYR A 4 1.33 8.20 -3.68
N LEU A 5 0.71 9.34 -3.30
CA LEU A 5 -0.49 9.34 -2.47
C LEU A 5 -1.72 8.96 -3.27
N MET A 6 -2.56 8.09 -2.70
CA MET A 6 -3.90 7.79 -3.19
C MET A 6 -4.96 8.48 -2.35
N ARG A 7 -6.13 8.69 -2.94
CA ARG A 7 -7.30 9.18 -2.20
C ARG A 7 -7.91 8.05 -1.38
N LYS A 8 -8.21 8.31 -0.11
CA LYS A 8 -8.87 7.32 0.77
C LYS A 8 -10.20 6.84 0.22
N GLU A 9 -10.95 7.72 -0.47
CA GLU A 9 -12.24 7.37 -1.08
C GLU A 9 -12.09 6.32 -2.20
N ARG A 10 -10.87 6.12 -2.71
CA ARG A 10 -10.53 5.11 -3.72
C ARG A 10 -9.83 3.88 -3.15
N ASP A 11 -9.53 3.83 -1.85
CA ASP A 11 -8.70 2.74 -1.32
C ASP A 11 -9.33 1.36 -1.53
N SER A 12 -10.66 1.24 -1.47
CA SER A 12 -11.32 -0.03 -1.82
C SER A 12 -11.11 -0.43 -3.28
N GLU A 13 -11.14 0.52 -4.22
CA GLU A 13 -10.90 0.25 -5.65
C GLU A 13 -9.42 -0.05 -5.90
N ASN A 14 -8.53 0.76 -5.32
CA ASN A 14 -7.08 0.61 -5.44
C ASN A 14 -6.57 -0.71 -4.88
N LEU A 15 -6.99 -1.08 -3.66
CA LEU A 15 -6.62 -2.37 -3.06
C LEU A 15 -7.15 -3.54 -3.87
N LYS A 16 -8.39 -3.46 -4.37
CA LYS A 16 -8.97 -4.50 -5.23
C LYS A 16 -8.18 -4.67 -6.52
N ASN A 17 -7.85 -3.57 -7.20
CA ASN A 17 -7.08 -3.62 -8.44
C ASN A 17 -5.66 -4.13 -8.19
N ALA A 18 -5.01 -3.69 -7.10
CA ALA A 18 -3.67 -4.15 -6.75
C ALA A 18 -3.63 -5.66 -6.48
N ILE A 19 -4.51 -6.16 -5.62
CA ILE A 19 -4.56 -7.59 -5.25
C ILE A 19 -4.99 -8.46 -6.44
N LYS A 20 -5.85 -7.96 -7.33
CA LYS A 20 -6.29 -8.70 -8.50
C LYS A 20 -5.20 -8.80 -9.58
N ASN A 21 -4.46 -7.72 -9.82
CA ASN A 21 -3.60 -7.58 -10.99
C ASN A 21 -2.11 -7.80 -10.71
N TYR A 22 -1.70 -7.83 -9.44
CA TYR A 22 -0.30 -7.94 -9.04
C TYR A 22 -0.15 -9.02 -7.96
N GLU A 23 0.93 -9.80 -8.02
CA GLU A 23 1.22 -10.86 -7.06
C GLU A 23 1.60 -10.26 -5.70
N PRO A 24 0.77 -10.44 -4.65
CA PRO A 24 1.15 -10.03 -3.30
C PRO A 24 2.22 -10.97 -2.75
N LEU A 25 3.23 -10.40 -2.09
CA LEU A 25 4.38 -11.13 -1.55
C LEU A 25 4.34 -11.18 -0.03
N TRP A 26 4.10 -10.05 0.62
CA TRP A 26 4.15 -9.94 2.08
C TRP A 26 3.12 -8.97 2.60
N PHE A 27 2.48 -9.32 3.70
CA PHE A 27 1.62 -8.43 4.47
C PHE A 27 2.18 -8.21 5.86
N ASN A 28 2.37 -6.94 6.21
CA ASN A 28 2.91 -6.53 7.49
C ASN A 28 2.00 -5.52 8.17
N VAL A 29 1.76 -5.72 9.45
CA VAL A 29 1.13 -4.75 10.33
C VAL A 29 2.00 -4.62 11.56
N ARG A 30 2.39 -3.40 11.90
CA ARG A 30 3.23 -3.14 13.07
C ARG A 30 2.90 -1.78 13.70
N PRO A 31 3.23 -1.57 14.97
CA PRO A 31 3.11 -0.25 15.58
C PRO A 31 3.85 0.82 14.76
N PHE A 32 3.21 1.96 14.54
CA PHE A 32 3.82 3.13 13.93
C PHE A 32 4.55 3.96 14.99
N SER A 33 3.92 4.21 16.13
CA SER A 33 4.52 4.93 17.26
C SER A 33 5.14 3.98 18.29
N LEU A 34 6.23 4.42 18.93
CA LEU A 34 7.00 3.64 19.92
C LEU A 34 6.20 3.25 21.18
N GLY A 35 5.08 3.94 21.47
CA GLY A 35 4.25 3.71 22.66
C GLY A 35 3.22 2.60 22.53
N ASN A 36 3.03 2.03 21.34
CA ASN A 36 1.96 1.08 21.08
C ASN A 36 2.54 -0.34 20.98
N ALA A 37 2.34 -1.12 22.04
CA ALA A 37 2.69 -2.54 22.06
C ALA A 37 1.42 -3.35 21.83
N LYS A 38 1.29 -4.04 20.69
CA LYS A 38 0.79 -5.44 20.61
C LYS A 38 0.56 -6.00 19.21
N THR A 39 0.21 -5.20 18.19
CA THR A 39 -0.16 -5.80 16.89
C THR A 39 1.03 -5.84 15.94
N LYS A 40 1.74 -6.98 15.93
CA LYS A 40 2.74 -7.31 14.92
C LYS A 40 2.25 -8.53 14.12
N VAL A 41 1.89 -8.32 12.86
CA VAL A 41 1.64 -9.38 11.89
C VAL A 41 2.67 -9.26 10.78
N SER A 42 3.22 -10.39 10.36
CA SER A 42 4.16 -10.51 9.25
C SER A 42 3.86 -11.81 8.55
N GLU A 43 3.23 -11.73 7.39
CA GLU A 43 2.74 -12.90 6.67
C GLU A 43 3.29 -12.95 5.24
N ASP A 44 3.83 -14.11 4.89
CA ASP A 44 4.18 -14.48 3.52
C ASP A 44 2.88 -14.77 2.76
N LEU A 45 2.63 -14.04 1.68
CA LEU A 45 1.44 -14.17 0.84
C LEU A 45 1.73 -14.93 -0.47
N LEU A 46 2.97 -15.35 -0.72
CA LEU A 46 3.33 -15.98 -1.99
C LEU A 46 2.52 -17.24 -2.24
N GLY A 47 1.75 -17.25 -3.33
CA GLY A 47 0.88 -18.36 -3.70
C GLY A 47 -0.33 -18.57 -2.78
N LYS A 48 -0.61 -17.65 -1.85
CA LYS A 48 -1.72 -17.76 -0.88
C LYS A 48 -2.90 -16.88 -1.25
N LYS A 49 -4.07 -17.21 -0.69
CA LYS A 49 -5.24 -16.33 -0.80
C LYS A 49 -5.07 -15.15 0.14
N PHE A 50 -5.21 -13.95 -0.41
CA PHE A 50 -5.22 -12.71 0.36
C PHE A 50 -6.41 -11.86 -0.08
N ASN A 51 -7.26 -11.50 0.88
CA ASN A 51 -8.46 -10.72 0.63
C ASN A 51 -8.57 -9.59 1.65
N PHE A 52 -9.41 -8.61 1.33
CA PHE A 52 -9.78 -7.55 2.25
C PHE A 52 -11.29 -7.25 2.14
N LEU A 53 -11.83 -6.62 3.17
CA LEU A 53 -13.20 -6.16 3.23
C LEU A 53 -13.29 -4.81 3.94
N PHE A 54 -13.91 -3.83 3.28
CA PHE A 54 -14.36 -2.59 3.92
C PHE A 54 -15.80 -2.78 4.41
N LEU A 55 -15.97 -3.19 5.67
CA LEU A 55 -17.26 -3.31 6.33
C LEU A 55 -17.06 -3.15 7.84
N ASP A 56 -17.56 -2.04 8.38
CA ASP A 56 -17.35 -1.61 9.77
C ASP A 56 -15.87 -1.60 10.17
N GLY A 57 -15.04 -1.04 9.29
CA GLY A 57 -13.58 -1.04 9.37
C GLY A 57 -12.94 -1.64 8.12
N LEU A 58 -11.61 -1.81 8.15
CA LEU A 58 -10.83 -2.49 7.13
C LEU A 58 -10.33 -3.81 7.68
N LYS A 59 -10.78 -4.90 7.07
CA LYS A 59 -10.43 -6.26 7.45
C LYS A 59 -9.51 -6.84 6.38
N PHE A 60 -8.39 -7.44 6.79
CA PHE A 60 -7.52 -8.22 5.93
C PHE A 60 -7.58 -9.68 6.37
N SER A 61 -7.77 -10.57 5.42
CA SER A 61 -7.84 -12.01 5.67
C SER A 61 -6.88 -12.74 4.75
N SER A 62 -6.08 -13.60 5.36
CA SER A 62 -5.27 -14.60 4.69
C SER A 62 -5.72 -16.01 5.09
N ASP A 63 -4.94 -17.03 4.71
CA ASP A 63 -5.17 -18.41 5.15
C ASP A 63 -4.96 -18.61 6.66
N ARG A 64 -4.34 -17.66 7.38
CA ARG A 64 -3.99 -17.80 8.80
C ARG A 64 -4.66 -16.78 9.69
N ASP A 65 -4.55 -15.50 9.34
CA ASP A 65 -4.86 -14.40 10.24
C ASP A 65 -5.98 -13.51 9.67
N LEU A 66 -6.84 -13.04 10.58
CA LEU A 66 -7.78 -11.96 10.32
C LEU A 66 -7.31 -10.72 11.08
N ILE A 67 -6.91 -9.68 10.36
CA ILE A 67 -6.62 -8.38 10.95
C ILE A 67 -7.81 -7.46 10.74
N CYS A 68 -8.30 -6.88 11.84
CA CYS A 68 -9.37 -5.89 11.82
C CYS A 68 -8.83 -4.53 12.24
N LEU A 69 -8.95 -3.55 11.35
CA LEU A 69 -8.59 -2.14 11.60
C LEU A 69 -9.88 -1.31 11.71
N PRO A 70 -10.21 -0.75 12.89
CA PRO A 70 -11.42 0.04 13.11
C PRO A 70 -11.54 1.34 12.29
N LEU A 71 -10.44 1.88 11.78
CA LEU A 71 -10.36 3.14 11.02
C LEU A 71 -10.71 4.41 11.84
N LYS A 72 -10.43 4.44 13.14
CA LYS A 72 -10.74 5.60 14.02
C LYS A 72 -9.98 6.87 13.62
N ASP A 73 -8.74 6.73 13.16
CA ASP A 73 -7.89 7.88 12.76
C ASP A 73 -7.61 7.95 11.26
N TYR A 74 -8.37 7.23 10.44
CA TYR A 74 -8.15 7.04 9.00
C TYR A 74 -8.36 8.34 8.19
N LYS A 75 -7.29 9.14 8.15
CA LYS A 75 -7.27 10.48 7.54
C LYS A 75 -6.81 10.48 6.09
N PHE A 76 -5.90 9.58 5.73
CA PHE A 76 -5.25 9.54 4.41
C PHE A 76 -5.45 8.19 3.74
N GLY A 77 -5.43 8.20 2.41
CA GLY A 77 -5.46 6.97 1.64
C GLY A 77 -4.13 6.24 1.68
N PHE A 78 -4.13 5.02 1.12
CA PHE A 78 -2.88 4.29 0.90
C PHE A 78 -1.91 5.10 0.04
N LYS A 79 -0.63 4.74 0.17
CA LYS A 79 0.44 5.32 -0.63
C LYS A 79 1.24 4.19 -1.25
N THR A 80 1.74 4.42 -2.45
CA THR A 80 2.67 3.50 -3.10
C THR A 80 4.10 4.00 -2.94
N GLU A 81 4.97 3.09 -2.52
CA GLU A 81 6.43 3.20 -2.64
C GLU A 81 6.96 2.15 -3.61
N TYR A 82 8.06 2.45 -4.29
CA TYR A 82 8.76 1.49 -5.12
C TYR A 82 10.11 1.12 -4.50
N GLN A 83 10.53 -0.13 -4.70
CA GLN A 83 11.79 -0.65 -4.21
C GLN A 83 12.59 -1.30 -5.34
N ASN A 84 13.91 -1.20 -5.27
CA ASN A 84 14.82 -1.91 -6.15
C ASN A 84 15.07 -3.34 -5.66
N LYS A 85 15.88 -4.11 -6.39
CA LYS A 85 16.21 -5.50 -6.06
C LYS A 85 16.84 -5.73 -4.67
N ASN A 86 17.41 -4.68 -4.07
CA ASN A 86 18.03 -4.73 -2.73
C ASN A 86 17.02 -4.37 -1.62
N GLY A 87 15.73 -4.20 -1.93
CA GLY A 87 14.71 -3.73 -0.99
C GLY A 87 14.85 -2.25 -0.62
N SER A 88 15.77 -1.51 -1.27
CA SER A 88 15.96 -0.10 -1.01
C SER A 88 14.87 0.72 -1.70
N ARG A 89 14.31 1.70 -0.99
CA ARG A 89 13.32 2.62 -1.55
C ARG A 89 13.92 3.37 -2.75
N ILE A 90 13.18 3.35 -3.86
CA ILE A 90 13.43 4.22 -4.99
C ILE A 90 12.77 5.55 -4.63
N TYR A 91 13.61 6.53 -4.31
CA TYR A 91 13.12 7.88 -4.09
C TYR A 91 12.58 8.43 -5.42
N PRO A 92 11.34 8.95 -5.43
CA PRO A 92 10.80 9.61 -6.61
C PRO A 92 11.55 10.92 -6.79
N TYR A 93 12.68 10.86 -7.51
CA TYR A 93 13.24 12.03 -8.18
C TYR A 93 12.27 12.53 -9.26
N TYR A 94 11.40 11.65 -9.74
CA TYR A 94 10.43 11.91 -10.78
C TYR A 94 9.04 12.13 -10.20
N ASP A 95 8.39 13.13 -10.77
CA ASP A 95 7.03 13.55 -10.43
C ASP A 95 5.96 12.59 -10.99
N ASP A 96 6.33 11.78 -11.98
CA ASP A 96 5.50 10.75 -12.63
C ASP A 96 5.99 9.35 -12.21
N PRO A 97 5.14 8.52 -11.59
CA PRO A 97 5.48 7.14 -11.24
C PRO A 97 5.79 6.27 -12.45
N ASN A 98 5.46 6.66 -13.68
CA ASN A 98 5.72 5.90 -14.90
C ASN A 98 6.85 6.47 -15.76
N ASP A 99 7.61 7.45 -15.23
CA ASP A 99 8.73 8.04 -15.97
C ASP A 99 9.69 6.94 -16.48
N PRO A 100 9.99 6.88 -17.79
CA PRO A 100 10.88 5.87 -18.36
C PRO A 100 12.30 5.89 -17.79
N SER A 101 12.72 7.03 -17.23
CA SER A 101 14.03 7.19 -16.56
C SER A 101 14.03 6.72 -15.10
N MET A 102 12.89 6.25 -14.58
CA MET A 102 12.86 5.58 -13.29
C MET A 102 13.76 4.33 -13.30
N PRO A 103 14.54 4.08 -12.23
CA PRO A 103 15.22 2.81 -12.04
C PRO A 103 14.24 1.63 -12.10
N GLU A 104 14.76 0.46 -12.44
CA GLU A 104 13.97 -0.77 -12.43
C GLU A 104 13.33 -1.00 -11.05
N VAL A 105 12.01 -1.16 -11.07
CA VAL A 105 11.19 -1.40 -9.88
C VAL A 105 11.03 -2.91 -9.70
N TYR A 106 11.61 -3.44 -8.64
CA TYR A 106 11.52 -4.86 -8.31
C TYR A 106 10.29 -5.18 -7.46
N GLN A 107 9.87 -4.24 -6.61
CA GLN A 107 8.71 -4.39 -5.74
C GLN A 107 7.98 -3.06 -5.55
N SER A 108 6.67 -3.16 -5.27
CA SER A 108 5.82 -2.05 -4.89
C SER A 108 5.25 -2.29 -3.50
N VAL A 109 5.16 -1.25 -2.70
CA VAL A 109 4.61 -1.32 -1.34
C VAL A 109 3.42 -0.39 -1.25
N LEU A 110 2.23 -0.96 -1.09
CA LEU A 110 1.06 -0.21 -0.64
C LEU A 110 1.12 -0.08 0.87
N ARG A 111 1.11 1.15 1.37
CA ARG A 111 1.22 1.40 2.80
C ARG A 111 0.30 2.49 3.31
N ASN A 112 -0.11 2.36 4.57
CA ASN A 112 -0.87 3.37 5.29
C ASN A 112 -0.59 3.30 6.79
N VAL A 113 -0.80 4.41 7.49
CA VAL A 113 -0.84 4.44 8.96
C VAL A 113 -2.30 4.59 9.36
N ILE A 114 -2.82 3.59 10.06
CA ILE A 114 -4.22 3.47 10.46
C ILE A 114 -4.26 2.96 11.90
N ASP A 115 -4.95 3.67 12.78
CA ASP A 115 -5.08 3.42 14.20
C ASP A 115 -3.71 3.22 14.88
N ASP A 116 -2.76 4.09 14.52
CA ASP A 116 -1.34 4.00 14.92
C ASP A 116 -0.62 2.69 14.53
N LEU A 117 -1.17 1.96 13.55
CA LEU A 117 -0.55 0.80 12.93
C LEU A 117 -0.07 1.16 11.53
N LEU A 118 1.20 0.88 11.25
CA LEU A 118 1.70 0.87 9.89
C LEU A 118 1.30 -0.46 9.23
N VAL A 119 0.50 -0.34 8.19
CA VAL A 119 0.04 -1.43 7.32
C VAL A 119 0.86 -1.37 6.03
N GLU A 120 1.45 -2.49 5.62
CA GLU A 120 2.26 -2.60 4.39
C GLU A 120 1.90 -3.89 3.65
N ILE A 121 1.55 -3.78 2.37
CA ILE A 121 1.36 -4.90 1.45
C ILE A 121 2.39 -4.75 0.33
N ASN A 122 3.28 -5.74 0.22
CA ASN A 122 4.31 -5.79 -0.80
C ASN A 122 3.81 -6.58 -2.00
N PHE A 123 4.11 -6.09 -3.20
CA PHE A 123 3.76 -6.71 -4.46
C PHE A 123 5.01 -6.88 -5.32
N LYS A 124 5.01 -7.94 -6.13
CA LYS A 124 6.05 -8.16 -7.12
C LYS A 124 5.97 -7.14 -8.25
N GLY A 125 7.11 -6.56 -8.60
CA GLY A 125 7.24 -5.60 -9.68
C GLY A 125 6.58 -4.25 -9.38
N LYS A 126 6.32 -3.51 -10.46
CA LYS A 126 5.76 -2.16 -10.43
C LYS A 126 4.24 -2.19 -10.52
N ILE A 127 3.54 -1.72 -9.49
CA ILE A 127 2.13 -1.33 -9.58
C ILE A 127 2.07 -0.08 -10.46
N LYS A 128 1.47 -0.20 -11.65
CA LYS A 128 1.23 0.95 -12.52
C LYS A 128 0.20 1.87 -11.89
N LEU A 129 0.53 3.16 -11.89
CA LEU A 129 -0.33 4.20 -11.37
C LEU A 129 -0.78 5.12 -12.49
N GLU A 130 -1.97 5.69 -12.38
CA GLU A 130 -2.45 6.76 -13.25
C GLU A 130 -2.84 7.97 -12.40
N MET A 131 -2.65 9.17 -12.94
CA MET A 131 -2.99 10.40 -12.23
C MET A 131 -4.52 10.48 -12.11
N GLU A 132 -5.02 10.58 -10.89
CA GLU A 132 -6.45 10.71 -10.63
C GLU A 132 -6.85 12.18 -10.48
N LEU A 133 -6.10 12.92 -9.68
CA LEU A 133 -6.43 14.29 -9.32
C LEU A 133 -5.15 15.07 -9.05
N TYR A 134 -5.07 16.28 -9.60
CA TYR A 134 -4.07 17.25 -9.22
C TYR A 134 -4.74 18.43 -8.51
N THR A 135 -4.36 18.64 -7.26
CA THR A 135 -4.70 19.86 -6.50
C THR A 135 -3.52 20.81 -6.54
N ASN A 136 -3.74 22.10 -6.27
CA ASN A 136 -2.68 23.13 -6.26
C ASN A 136 -1.44 22.82 -5.39
N ARG A 137 -1.48 21.78 -4.54
CA ARG A 137 -0.37 21.37 -3.68
C ARG A 137 -0.03 19.87 -3.72
N ARG A 138 -0.80 19.04 -4.42
CA ARG A 138 -0.63 17.58 -4.34
C ARG A 138 -1.24 16.82 -5.52
N LYS A 139 -0.47 15.88 -6.06
CA LYS A 139 -0.92 14.85 -7.01
C LYS A 139 -1.45 13.64 -6.25
N TYR A 140 -2.60 13.15 -6.69
CA TYR A 140 -3.20 11.91 -6.24
C TYR A 140 -3.21 10.92 -7.39
N TRP A 141 -2.89 9.68 -7.06
CA TRP A 141 -2.74 8.58 -7.99
C TRP A 141 -3.75 7.49 -7.66
N LYS A 142 -4.07 6.67 -8.66
CA LYS A 142 -4.85 5.44 -8.49
C LYS A 142 -4.16 4.29 -9.21
N VAL A 143 -4.46 3.06 -8.78
CA VAL A 143 -3.96 1.86 -9.42
C VAL A 143 -4.60 1.74 -10.80
N SER A 144 -3.77 1.69 -11.85
CA SER A 144 -4.24 1.43 -13.20
C SER A 144 -4.95 0.09 -13.26
N LYS A 145 -6.05 0.05 -14.01
CA LYS A 145 -6.80 -1.18 -14.28
C LYS A 145 -5.99 -2.17 -15.11
#